data_AF-A0A969Z4U6-F1
#
_entry.id   AF-A0A969Z4U6-F1
#
_cell.length_a   1.000
_cell.length_b   1.000
_cell.length_c   1.000
_cell.angle_alpha   90.00
_cell.angle_beta   90.00
_cell.angle_gamma   90.00
#
_symmetry.space_group_name_H-M   'P 1'
#
loop_
_entity.id
_entity.type
_entity.pdbx_description
1 polymer ?
#
loop_
_entity_poly.entity_id
_entity_poly.type
_entity_poly.pdbx_seq_one_letter_code
_entity_poly.pdbx_strand_id
1 'polypeptide(L)' 'MAPRNLLQIIRDGFARNSPGVAGAAIGLAIGLLWVLFGFFKMLFILILGVVGYYVGAKYFSQPDAIRSLLDRLFPPGRFR' A
#
# COMPACT_ATOMS: atom_id res chain seq x y z
N MET A 1 22.73 25.09 -35.84
CA MET A 1 22.72 23.96 -34.88
C MET A 1 21.99 24.43 -33.63
N ALA A 2 20.71 24.07 -33.47
CA ALA A 2 19.92 24.50 -32.31
C ALA A 2 20.46 23.81 -31.04
N PRO A 3 20.66 24.54 -29.93
CA PRO A 3 21.12 23.94 -28.68
C PRO A 3 20.06 22.96 -28.21
N ARG A 4 20.42 21.67 -28.12
CA ARG A 4 19.53 20.66 -27.56
C ARG A 4 19.33 20.99 -26.09
N ASN A 5 18.10 21.40 -25.76
CA ASN A 5 17.71 21.67 -24.38
C ASN A 5 17.91 20.39 -23.55
N LEU A 6 18.57 20.50 -22.39
CA LEU A 6 18.86 19.37 -21.49
C LEU A 6 17.59 18.57 -21.14
N LEU A 7 16.46 19.26 -21.04
CA LEU A 7 15.14 18.68 -20.81
C LEU A 7 14.69 17.72 -21.92
N GLN A 8 15.07 17.97 -23.18
CA GLN A 8 14.75 17.07 -24.29
C GLN A 8 15.56 15.78 -24.21
N ILE A 9 16.83 15.85 -23.79
CA ILE A 9 17.69 14.66 -23.63
C ILE A 9 17.12 13.74 -22.54
N ILE A 10 16.68 14.31 -21.41
CA ILE A 10 16.07 13.54 -20.32
C ILE A 10 14.72 12.95 -20.77
N ARG A 11 13.90 13.72 -21.49
CA ARG A 11 12.60 13.27 -21.99
C ARG A 11 12.72 12.16 -23.05
N ASP A 12 13.71 12.24 -23.94
CA ASP A 12 13.97 11.24 -24.98
C ASP A 12 14.51 9.93 -24.39
N GLY A 13 15.34 10.02 -23.33
CA GLY A 13 15.79 8.87 -22.55
C GLY A 13 14.65 8.17 -21.81
N PHE A 14 13.64 8.92 -21.34
CA PHE A 14 12.47 8.38 -20.64
C PHE A 14 11.39 7.85 -21.59
N ALA A 15 11.22 8.44 -22.79
CA ALA A 15 10.24 8.05 -23.79
C ALA A 15 10.58 6.73 -24.50
N ARG A 16 11.85 6.30 -24.42
CA ARG A 16 12.23 4.95 -24.82
C ARG A 16 11.75 4.02 -23.72
N ASN A 17 10.55 3.42 -23.91
CA ASN A 17 9.93 2.35 -23.12
C ASN A 17 10.91 1.17 -22.93
N SER A 18 11.94 1.41 -22.15
CA SER A 18 13.01 0.49 -21.87
C SER A 18 12.65 -0.10 -20.51
N PRO A 19 12.44 -1.43 -20.44
CA PRO A 19 12.09 -2.09 -19.18
C PRO A 19 13.10 -1.81 -18.05
N GLY A 20 14.31 -1.36 -18.40
CA GLY A 20 15.30 -0.85 -17.44
C GLY A 20 14.88 0.42 -16.68
N VAL A 21 14.19 1.38 -17.31
CA VAL A 21 13.71 2.60 -16.61
C VAL A 21 12.55 2.26 -15.67
N ALA A 22 11.65 1.37 -16.09
CA ALA A 22 10.58 0.85 -15.23
C ALA A 22 11.14 0.05 -14.04
N GLY A 23 12.11 -0.83 -14.30
CA GLY A 23 12.80 -1.60 -13.26
C GLY A 23 13.57 -0.71 -12.29
N ALA A 24 14.26 0.32 -12.78
CA ALA A 24 14.96 1.30 -11.95
C ALA A 24 13.98 2.09 -11.07
N ALA A 25 12.85 2.54 -11.62
CA ALA A 25 11.81 3.25 -10.87
C ALA A 25 11.18 2.36 -9.77
N ILE A 26 10.87 1.11 -10.10
CA ILE A 26 10.31 0.14 -9.14
C ILE A 26 11.33 -0.20 -8.05
N GLY A 27 12.59 -0.45 -8.42
CA GLY A 27 13.67 -0.73 -7.49
C GLY A 27 13.96 0.44 -6.56
N LEU A 28 13.94 1.67 -7.08
CA LEU A 28 14.05 2.88 -6.27
C LEU A 28 12.88 3.01 -5.30
N ALA A 29 11.65 2.80 -5.76
CA ALA A 29 10.47 2.89 -4.90
C ALA A 29 10.51 1.86 -3.75
N ILE A 30 10.86 0.61 -4.06
CA ILE A 30 10.98 -0.47 -3.07
C ILE A 30 12.14 -0.19 -2.09
N GLY A 31 13.29 0.24 -2.60
CA GLY A 31 14.45 0.59 -1.77
C GLY A 31 14.17 1.79 -0.87
N LEU A 32 13.46 2.80 -1.37
CA LEU A 32 13.09 3.98 -0.58
C LEU A 32 12.11 3.60 0.54
N LEU A 33 11.12 2.74 0.25
CA LEU A 33 10.23 2.16 1.27
C LEU A 33 11.04 1.37 2.31
N TRP A 34 12.03 0.60 1.87
CA TRP A 34 12.87 -0.20 2.76
C TRP A 34 13.70 0.68 3.71
N VAL A 35 14.23 1.81 3.23
CA VAL A 35 15.00 2.75 4.06
C VAL A 35 14.09 3.53 5.02
N LEU A 36 12.91 3.96 4.59
CA LEU A 36 11.99 4.75 5.42
C LEU A 36 11.40 3.94 6.58
N PHE A 37 10.98 2.71 6.30
CA PHE A 37 10.39 1.83 7.30
C PHE A 37 11.49 1.04 8.04
N GLY A 38 12.55 0.60 7.35
CA GLY A 38 13.48 -0.40 7.86
C GLY A 38 12.91 -1.81 7.70
N PHE A 39 13.78 -2.80 7.44
CA PHE A 39 13.41 -4.21 7.18
C PHE A 39 12.37 -4.76 8.16
N PHE A 40 12.55 -4.49 9.45
CA PHE A 40 11.66 -4.97 10.50
C PHE A 40 10.28 -4.30 10.50
N LYS A 41 10.16 -3.03 10.09
CA LYS A 41 8.84 -2.36 10.04
C LYS A 41 8.01 -2.83 8.84
N MET A 42 8.64 -3.15 7.72
CA MET A 42 7.93 -3.75 6.58
C MET A 42 7.36 -5.11 6.94
N LEU A 43 8.14 -5.94 7.65
CA LEU A 43 7.68 -7.23 8.17
C LEU A 43 6.57 -7.06 9.21
N PHE A 44 6.68 -6.05 10.09
CA PHE A 44 5.63 -5.73 11.07
C PHE A 44 4.31 -5.36 10.38
N ILE A 45 4.34 -4.47 9.38
CA ILE A 45 3.15 -4.06 8.63
C ILE A 45 2.56 -5.24 7.85
N LEU A 46 3.40 -6.10 7.26
CA LEU A 46 2.95 -7.30 6.55
C LEU A 46 2.26 -8.28 7.50
N ILE A 47 2.85 -8.54 8.68
CA ILE A 47 2.25 -9.38 9.72
C ILE A 47 0.93 -8.77 10.19
N LEU A 48 0.89 -7.46 10.46
CA LEU A 48 -0.33 -6.76 10.88
C LEU A 48 -1.42 -6.81 9.80
N GLY A 49 -1.03 -6.73 8.52
CA GLY A 49 -1.93 -6.85 7.38
C GLY A 49 -2.49 -8.27 7.23
N VAL A 50 -1.66 -9.30 7.39
CA VAL A 50 -2.11 -10.71 7.37
C VAL A 50 -3.02 -11.01 8.55
N VAL A 51 -2.63 -10.57 9.76
CA VAL A 51 -3.46 -10.72 10.96
C VAL A 51 -4.77 -9.95 10.78
N GLY A 52 -4.72 -8.71 10.30
CA GLY A 52 -5.89 -7.88 10.03
C GLY A 52 -6.81 -8.48 8.96
N TYR A 53 -6.26 -9.09 7.91
CA TYR A 53 -7.03 -9.82 6.90
C TYR A 53 -7.65 -11.09 7.46
N TYR A 54 -6.91 -11.87 8.25
CA TYR A 54 -7.41 -13.11 8.84
C TYR A 54 -8.51 -12.84 9.88
N VAL A 55 -8.28 -11.86 10.75
CA VAL A 55 -9.27 -11.33 11.69
C VAL A 55 -10.46 -10.79 10.91
N GLY A 56 -10.23 -9.86 9.99
CA GLY A 56 -11.25 -9.27 9.13
C GLY A 56 -12.09 -10.32 8.43
N ALA A 57 -11.48 -11.24 7.67
CA ALA A 57 -12.18 -12.33 6.98
C ALA A 57 -12.97 -13.22 7.94
N LYS A 58 -12.42 -13.59 9.09
CA LYS A 58 -13.14 -14.41 10.09
C LYS A 58 -14.33 -13.68 10.72
N TYR A 59 -14.20 -12.39 10.98
CA TYR A 59 -15.27 -11.56 11.54
C TYR A 59 -16.31 -11.16 10.48
N PHE A 60 -15.90 -10.87 9.24
CA PHE A 60 -16.80 -10.46 8.14
C PHE A 60 -17.57 -11.64 7.54
N SER A 61 -17.04 -12.86 7.59
CA SER A 61 -17.77 -14.07 7.19
C SER A 61 -18.91 -14.44 8.17
N GLN A 62 -18.94 -13.87 9.37
CA GLN A 62 -20.03 -14.07 10.32
C GLN A 62 -20.72 -12.73 10.61
N PRO A 63 -21.78 -12.36 9.87
CA PRO A 63 -22.54 -11.14 10.11
C PRO A 63 -22.94 -11.00 11.59
N ASP A 64 -23.23 -12.12 12.25
CA ASP A 64 -23.61 -12.20 13.66
C ASP A 64 -22.48 -11.82 14.62
N ALA A 65 -21.22 -12.11 14.28
CA ALA A 65 -20.06 -11.77 15.11
C ALA A 65 -19.82 -10.25 15.10
N ILE A 66 -19.89 -9.63 13.91
CA ILE A 66 -19.84 -8.16 13.80
C ILE A 66 -21.05 -7.54 14.50
N ARG A 67 -22.27 -8.08 14.32
CA ARG A 67 -23.48 -7.56 14.97
C ARG A 67 -23.38 -7.61 16.48
N SER A 68 -22.90 -8.72 17.06
CA SER A 68 -22.75 -8.86 18.52
C SER A 68 -21.67 -7.95 19.11
N LEU A 69 -20.59 -7.69 18.38
CA LEU A 69 -19.58 -6.71 18.77
C LEU A 69 -20.11 -5.28 18.65
N LEU A 70 -20.87 -5.01 17.59
CA LEU A 70 -21.48 -3.71 17.34
C LEU A 70 -22.59 -3.41 18.37
N ASP A 71 -23.40 -4.40 18.75
CA ASP A 71 -24.42 -4.29 19.80
C ASP A 71 -23.81 -4.09 21.19
N ARG A 72 -22.58 -4.56 21.40
CA ARG A 72 -21.85 -4.39 22.67
C ARG A 72 -21.10 -3.06 22.74
N LEU A 73 -20.62 -2.56 21.59
CA LEU A 73 -19.90 -1.29 21.48
C LEU A 73 -20.86 -0.10 21.33
N PHE A 74 -21.95 -0.31 20.60
CA PHE A 74 -23.13 0.56 20.51
C PHE A 74 -24.29 -0.16 21.20
N PRO A 75 -24.37 -0.13 22.55
CA PRO A 75 -25.56 -0.60 23.24
C PRO A 75 -26.79 0.05 22.61
N PRO A 76 -27.76 -0.74 22.13
CA PRO A 76 -28.88 -0.23 21.36
C PRO A 76 -29.59 0.87 22.15
N GLY A 77 -29.49 2.09 21.63
CA GLY A 77 -30.39 3.17 21.97
C GLY A 77 -31.79 2.68 21.59
N ARG A 78 -32.61 2.38 22.61
CA ARG A 78 -34.06 2.25 22.52
C ARG A 78 -34.62 3.53 21.91
N PHE A 79 -34.53 3.68 20.61
CA PHE A 79 -35.31 4.65 19.86
C PHE A 79 -36.41 3.86 19.20
N ARG A 80 -37.46 3.73 20.02
CA ARG A 80 -38.81 3.34 19.62
C ARG A 80 -39.36 4.39 18.67
#